data_AF-A0A2T2S359-F1
#
_entry.id   AF-A0A2T2S359-F1
#
_cell.length_a   1.000
_cell.length_b   1.000
_cell.length_c   1.000
_cell.angle_alpha   90.00
_cell.angle_beta   90.00
_cell.angle_gamma   90.00
#
_symmetry.space_group_name_H-M   'P 1'
#
loop_
_entity.id
_entity.type
_entity.pdbx_description
1 polymer ?
#
loop_
_entity_poly.entity_id
_entity_poly.type
_entity_poly.pdbx_seq_one_letter_code
_entity_poly.pdbx_strand_id
1 'polypeptide(L)' 'MAAPADPRSVSERDGMRMAQAAFRDLEGRGISAFEIFNALADLYHQRGDPELSQLMAEAAYRCFQRD' A
#
# COMPACT_ATOMS: atom_id res chain seq x y z
N MET A 1 0.65 -34.71 -10.97
CA MET A 1 1.78 -33.76 -10.89
C MET A 1 1.20 -32.40 -10.51
N ALA A 2 1.49 -31.89 -9.30
CA ALA A 2 1.09 -30.55 -8.91
C ALA A 2 2.06 -29.54 -9.55
N ALA A 3 1.53 -28.46 -10.13
CA ALA A 3 2.35 -27.39 -10.69
C ALA A 3 3.21 -26.74 -9.57
N PRO A 4 4.45 -26.34 -9.85
CA PRO A 4 5.27 -25.63 -8.87
C PRO A 4 4.58 -24.30 -8.51
N ALA A 5 4.46 -24.01 -7.21
CA ALA A 5 3.97 -22.74 -6.73
C ALA A 5 4.87 -21.61 -7.26
N ASP A 6 4.27 -20.59 -7.88
CA ASP A 6 4.99 -19.43 -8.40
C ASP A 6 5.69 -18.73 -7.22
N PRO A 7 7.03 -18.55 -7.24
CA PRO A 7 7.77 -17.89 -6.15
C PRO A 7 7.35 -16.43 -5.92
N ARG A 8 6.48 -15.86 -6.76
CA ARG A 8 5.88 -14.53 -6.62
C ARG A 8 4.51 -14.53 -5.95
N SER A 9 3.90 -15.68 -5.71
CA SER A 9 2.59 -15.73 -5.04
C SER A 9 2.77 -15.65 -3.52
N VAL A 10 2.88 -14.44 -2.99
CA VAL A 10 2.70 -14.20 -1.55
C VAL A 10 1.23 -14.50 -1.23
N SER A 11 0.97 -15.34 -0.22
CA SER A 11 -0.41 -15.57 0.22
C SER A 11 -1.03 -14.24 0.68
N GLU A 12 -2.33 -14.02 0.48
CA GLU A 12 -3.00 -12.78 0.92
C GLU A 12 -2.72 -12.48 2.40
N ARG A 13 -2.66 -13.52 3.23
CA ARG A 13 -2.34 -13.43 4.66
C ARG A 13 -0.90 -12.96 4.92
N ASP A 14 0.06 -13.43 4.14
CA ASP A 14 1.46 -12.99 4.26
C ASP A 14 1.64 -11.59 3.68
N GLY A 15 0.95 -11.26 2.59
CA GLY A 15 0.94 -9.92 1.99
C GLY A 15 0.40 -8.88 2.96
N MET A 16 -0.69 -9.21 3.66
CA MET A 16 -1.26 -8.33 4.69
C MET A 16 -0.30 -8.15 5.87
N ARG A 17 0.39 -9.21 6.32
CA ARG A 17 1.39 -9.12 7.40
C ARG A 17 2.58 -8.25 7.00
N MET A 18 3.08 -8.41 5.78
CA MET A 18 4.19 -7.62 5.24
C MET A 18 3.80 -6.15 5.10
N ALA A 19 2.61 -5.87 4.58
CA ALA A 19 2.09 -4.50 4.50
C ALA A 19 1.99 -3.87 5.90
N GLN A 20 1.39 -4.56 6.87
CA GLN A 20 1.30 -4.06 8.26
C GLN A 20 2.66 -3.77 8.88
N ALA A 21 3.65 -4.65 8.65
CA ALA A 21 5.01 -4.43 9.15
C ALA A 21 5.66 -3.19 8.50
N ALA A 22 5.49 -3.01 7.19
CA ALA A 22 6.00 -1.83 6.48
C ALA A 22 5.34 -0.53 6.96
N PHE A 23 4.02 -0.51 7.17
CA PHE A 23 3.31 0.65 7.70
C PHE A 23 3.84 1.04 9.09
N ARG A 24 4.04 0.07 9.99
CA ARG A 24 4.59 0.33 11.33
C ARG A 24 6.02 0.87 11.30
N ASP A 25 6.85 0.39 10.38
CA ASP A 25 8.21 0.91 10.20
C ASP A 25 8.19 2.38 9.75
N LEU A 26 7.33 2.72 8.79
CA LEU A 26 7.16 4.08 8.30
C LEU A 26 6.62 5.02 9.39
N GLU A 27 5.64 4.57 10.18
CA GLU A 27 5.14 5.31 11.35
C GLU A 27 6.24 5.51 12.39
N GLY A 28 7.06 4.49 12.67
CA GLY A 28 8.20 4.60 13.58
C GLY A 28 9.28 5.58 13.11
N ARG A 29 9.30 5.89 11.80
CA ARG A 29 10.17 6.91 11.20
C ARG A 29 9.52 8.29 11.14
N GLY A 30 8.31 8.45 11.68
CA GLY A 30 7.57 9.72 11.72
C GLY A 30 6.88 10.08 10.41
N ILE A 31 6.72 9.13 9.48
CA ILE A 31 6.02 9.37 8.21
C ILE A 31 4.52 9.27 8.48
N SER A 32 3.78 10.30 8.09
CA SER A 32 2.33 10.36 8.31
C SER A 32 1.57 9.39 7.39
N ALA A 33 0.40 8.95 7.84
CA ALA A 33 -0.49 8.14 6.99
C ALA A 33 -0.86 8.86 5.67
N PHE A 34 -1.00 10.20 5.72
CA PHE A 34 -1.21 11.03 4.54
C PHE A 34 -0.07 10.85 3.51
N GLU A 35 1.18 11.00 3.93
CA GLU A 35 2.34 10.84 3.05
C GLU A 35 2.43 9.43 2.45
N ILE A 36 2.12 8.40 3.23
CA ILE A 36 2.14 7.00 2.76
C ILE A 36 1.08 6.79 1.67
N PHE A 37 -0.16 7.19 1.91
CA PHE A 37 -1.24 7.00 0.94
C PHE A 37 -1.03 7.86 -0.32
N ASN A 38 -0.48 9.07 -0.18
CA ASN A 38 -0.17 9.92 -1.33
C ASN A 38 0.92 9.29 -2.21
N ALA A 39 1.99 8.75 -1.61
CA ALA A 39 3.03 8.03 -2.34
C ALA A 39 2.51 6.75 -3.02
N LEU A 40 1.58 6.04 -2.40
CA LEU A 40 0.91 4.89 -3.02
C LEU A 40 0.06 5.30 -4.22
N ALA A 41 -0.63 6.45 -4.15
CA ALA A 41 -1.40 6.99 -5.26
C ALA A 41 -0.52 7.24 -6.49
N ASP A 42 0.64 7.86 -6.30
CA ASP A 42 1.63 8.11 -7.36
C ASP A 42 2.17 6.79 -7.95
N LEU A 43 2.47 5.81 -7.09
CA LEU A 43 2.99 4.50 -7.51
C LEU A 43 1.99 3.77 -8.42
N TYR A 44 0.71 3.71 -8.03
CA TYR A 44 -0.31 3.04 -8.83
C TYR A 44 -0.60 3.80 -10.13
N HIS A 45 -0.52 5.13 -10.12
CA HIS A 45 -0.62 5.91 -11.34
C HIS A 45 0.49 5.54 -12.34
N GLN A 46 1.74 5.49 -11.88
CA GLN A 46 2.90 5.11 -12.69
C GLN A 46 2.83 3.67 -13.23
N ARG A 47 2.14 2.78 -12.51
CA ARG A 47 1.90 1.39 -12.92
C ARG A 47 0.74 1.22 -13.92
N GLY A 48 0.02 2.30 -14.24
CA GLY A 48 -1.14 2.24 -15.12
C GLY A 48 -2.39 1.68 -14.44
N ASP A 49 -2.48 1.78 -13.11
CA ASP A 49 -3.65 1.38 -12.32
C ASP A 49 -4.34 2.63 -11.73
N PRO A 50 -5.14 3.36 -12.54
CA PRO A 50 -5.73 4.62 -12.14
C PRO A 50 -6.82 4.46 -11.06
N GLU A 51 -7.50 3.31 -11.01
CA GLU A 51 -8.53 3.05 -9.99
C GLU A 51 -7.90 2.92 -8.60
N LEU A 52 -6.82 2.13 -8.47
CA LEU A 52 -6.09 2.04 -7.21
C LEU A 52 -5.41 3.36 -6.85
N SER A 53 -4.87 4.09 -7.83
CA SER A 53 -4.31 5.42 -7.60
C SER A 53 -5.32 6.37 -6.96
N GLN A 54 -6.52 6.45 -7.53
CA GLN A 54 -7.59 7.29 -7.00
C GLN A 54 -8.01 6.87 -5.60
N LEU A 55 -8.16 5.56 -5.35
CA LEU A 55 -8.51 5.04 -4.03
C LEU A 55 -7.50 5.46 -2.95
N MET A 56 -6.19 5.38 -3.27
CA MET A 56 -5.14 5.81 -2.35
C MET A 56 -5.15 7.34 -2.14
N ALA A 57 -5.37 8.13 -3.19
CA ALA A 57 -5.48 9.58 -3.08
C ALA A 57 -6.67 10.01 -2.19
N GLU A 58 -7.82 9.34 -2.32
CA GLU A 58 -8.98 9.58 -1.46
C GLU A 58 -8.70 9.20 0.01
N ALA A 59 -7.99 8.09 0.24
CA ALA A 59 -7.55 7.70 1.57
C ALA A 59 -6.61 8.74 2.19
N ALA A 60 -5.63 9.25 1.41
CA ALA A 60 -4.76 10.33 1.83
C ALA A 60 -5.57 11.57 2.22
N TYR A 61 -6.49 12.01 1.37
CA TYR A 61 -7.32 13.19 1.65
C TYR A 61 -8.12 13.06 2.96
N ARG A 62 -8.69 11.88 3.24
CA ARG A 62 -9.40 11.63 4.51
C ARG A 62 -8.48 11.66 5.73
N CYS A 63 -7.22 11.24 5.59
CA CYS A 63 -6.22 11.40 6.64
C CYS A 63 -5.92 12.88 6.87
N PHE A 64 -5.69 13.66 5.81
CA PHE A 64 -5.43 15.10 5.91
C PHE A 64 -6.57 15.88 6.57
N GLN A 65 -7.82 15.53 6.31
CA GLN A 65 -8.98 16.19 6.95
C GLN A 65 -9.15 15.88 8.44
N ARG A 66 -8.49 14.84 8.96
CA ARG A 66 -8.62 14.41 10.36
C ARG A 66 -7.61 15.09 11.29
N ASP A 67 -6.50 15.55 10.72
CA ASP A 67 -5.44 16.30 11.40
C ASP A 67 -5.72 17.82 11.33
#